data_AF-A0A353QZS7-F1
#
_entry.id   AF-A0A353QZS7-F1
#
_cell.length_a   1.000
_cell.length_b   1.000
_cell.length_c   1.000
_cell.angle_alpha   90.00
_cell.angle_beta   90.00
_cell.angle_gamma   90.00
#
_symmetry.space_group_name_H-M   'P 1'
#
loop_
_entity.id
_entity.type
_entity.pdbx_description
1 polymer ?
#
loop_
_entity_poly.entity_id
_entity_poly.type
_entity_poly.pdbx_seq_one_letter_code
_entity_poly.pdbx_strand_id
1 'polypeptide(L)'
;MHNDVTVVEAPVEQPAPRVSWLGRVRAGLSKTRAGLADGLGALFLGGKRLDDALLEELETRLLMADVGLDATRRILDGLTERLGRKEPVTPEAVMAALADDMTALLAPSAQPLDVTTATKPFVILVVGINGAGKTTTIGKLAHRFKSTGHSVMLAAGDTFRAAAVEQLQTWGARNDVPVVAQHTGA
;
A
#
# COMPACT_ATOMS: atom_id res chain seq x y z
N MET A 1 -13.65 -61.22 -24.28
CA MET A 1 -13.93 -60.18 -23.27
C MET A 1 -12.78 -59.20 -23.29
N HIS A 2 -12.86 -58.17 -24.15
CA HIS A 2 -11.90 -57.06 -24.16
C HIS A 2 -12.53 -55.93 -23.36
N ASN A 3 -11.90 -55.59 -22.24
CA ASN A 3 -12.36 -54.57 -21.32
C ASN A 3 -11.81 -53.22 -21.80
N ASP A 4 -12.69 -52.39 -22.35
CA ASP A 4 -12.35 -51.04 -22.81
C ASP A 4 -12.32 -50.11 -21.58
N VAL A 5 -11.12 -49.77 -21.12
CA VAL A 5 -10.95 -48.81 -20.02
C VAL A 5 -10.85 -47.43 -20.65
N THR A 6 -11.97 -46.71 -20.68
CA THR A 6 -12.01 -45.29 -21.01
C THR A 6 -11.25 -44.50 -19.95
N VAL A 7 -10.09 -43.97 -20.33
CA VAL A 7 -9.32 -43.00 -19.52
C VAL A 7 -10.05 -41.67 -19.58
N VAL A 8 -10.58 -41.22 -18.45
CA VAL A 8 -11.16 -39.88 -18.30
C VAL A 8 -10.02 -38.91 -17.98
N GLU A 9 -9.62 -38.08 -18.95
CA GLU A 9 -8.67 -36.99 -18.71
C GLU A 9 -9.31 -35.93 -17.80
N ALA A 10 -8.66 -35.64 -16.68
CA ALA A 10 -9.08 -34.60 -15.76
C ALA A 10 -8.90 -33.20 -16.40
N PRO A 11 -9.82 -32.24 -16.18
CA PRO A 11 -9.72 -30.91 -16.77
C PRO A 11 -8.47 -30.18 -16.29
N VAL A 12 -7.67 -29.68 -17.24
CA VAL A 12 -6.52 -28.81 -16.97
C VAL A 12 -7.04 -27.47 -16.44
N GLU A 13 -6.86 -27.23 -15.14
CA GLU A 13 -7.20 -25.96 -14.50
C GLU A 13 -6.29 -24.86 -15.06
N GLN A 14 -6.88 -23.99 -15.90
CA GLN A 14 -6.15 -22.85 -16.46
C GLN A 14 -5.82 -21.87 -15.34
N PRO A 15 -4.56 -21.40 -15.23
CA PRO A 15 -4.18 -20.47 -14.18
C PRO A 15 -4.94 -19.16 -14.37
N ALA A 16 -5.64 -18.74 -13.31
CA ALA A 16 -6.41 -17.51 -13.29
C ALA A 16 -5.58 -16.31 -13.79
N PRO A 17 -6.19 -15.38 -14.55
CA PRO A 17 -5.48 -14.24 -15.12
C PRO A 17 -4.80 -13.42 -14.02
N ARG A 18 -3.51 -13.12 -14.21
CA ARG A 18 -2.72 -12.32 -13.25
C ARG A 18 -3.33 -10.92 -13.17
N VAL A 19 -4.01 -10.62 -12.07
CA VAL A 19 -4.54 -9.28 -11.77
C VAL A 19 -3.40 -8.27 -11.89
N SER A 20 -3.60 -7.20 -12.68
CA SER A 20 -2.61 -6.14 -12.87
C SER A 20 -2.20 -5.51 -11.53
N TRP A 21 -1.00 -4.92 -11.46
CA TRP A 21 -0.54 -4.26 -10.22
C TRP A 21 -1.53 -3.17 -9.78
N LEU A 22 -2.01 -2.34 -10.71
CA LEU A 22 -3.04 -1.34 -10.44
C LEU A 22 -4.33 -1.99 -9.92
N GLY A 23 -4.74 -3.13 -10.48
CA GLY A 23 -5.91 -3.87 -10.02
C GLY A 23 -5.77 -4.32 -8.56
N ARG A 24 -4.59 -4.81 -8.16
CA ARG A 24 -4.32 -5.18 -6.76
C ARG A 24 -4.32 -3.99 -5.82
N VAL A 25 -3.75 -2.85 -6.23
CA VAL A 25 -3.78 -1.61 -5.45
C VAL A 25 -5.22 -1.12 -5.27
N ARG A 26 -5.99 -1.08 -6.35
CA ARG A 26 -7.41 -0.65 -6.31
C ARG A 26 -8.26 -1.56 -5.42
N ALA A 27 -8.04 -2.87 -5.48
CA ALA A 27 -8.73 -3.82 -4.62
C ALA A 27 -8.36 -3.61 -3.14
N GLY A 28 -7.08 -3.42 -2.83
CA GLY A 28 -6.60 -3.18 -1.47
C GLY A 28 -7.12 -1.89 -0.85
N LEU A 29 -7.37 -0.86 -1.66
CA LEU A 29 -7.90 0.45 -1.23
C LEU A 29 -9.43 0.55 -1.30
N SER A 30 -10.14 -0.53 -1.62
CA SER A 30 -11.58 -0.51 -1.84
C SER A 30 -12.37 0.00 -0.63
N LYS A 31 -12.01 -0.42 0.59
CA LYS A 31 -12.66 0.03 1.83
C LYS A 31 -12.42 1.51 2.11
N THR A 32 -11.18 1.99 1.97
CA THR A 32 -10.83 3.41 2.14
C THR A 32 -11.56 4.28 1.12
N ARG A 33 -11.63 3.83 -0.13
CA ARG A 33 -12.36 4.52 -1.20
C ARG A 33 -13.85 4.60 -0.89
N ALA A 34 -14.46 3.51 -0.42
CA ALA A 34 -15.86 3.50 0.00
C ALA A 34 -16.10 4.52 1.12
N GLY A 35 -15.29 4.52 2.18
CA GLY A 35 -15.44 5.48 3.28
C GLY A 35 -15.36 6.96 2.86
N LEU A 36 -14.49 7.30 1.89
CA LEU A 36 -14.37 8.67 1.39
C LEU A 36 -15.48 9.04 0.39
N ALA A 37 -15.79 8.15 -0.57
CA ALA A 37 -16.69 8.43 -1.68
C ALA A 37 -18.18 8.21 -1.33
N ASP A 38 -18.49 7.28 -0.44
CA ASP A 38 -19.87 6.89 -0.13
C ASP A 38 -20.57 7.98 0.67
N GLY A 39 -21.53 8.66 0.04
CA GLY A 39 -22.31 9.74 0.65
C GLY A 39 -21.95 11.14 0.15
N LEU A 40 -20.81 11.33 -0.54
CA LEU A 40 -20.56 12.59 -1.26
C LEU A 40 -21.66 12.84 -2.30
N GLY A 41 -22.07 11.81 -3.05
CA GLY A 41 -23.19 11.92 -3.98
C GLY A 41 -24.52 12.36 -3.32
N ALA A 42 -24.75 12.00 -2.06
CA ALA A 42 -25.97 12.37 -1.33
C ALA A 42 -25.94 13.82 -0.83
N LEU A 43 -24.78 14.33 -0.42
CA LEU A 43 -24.61 15.73 0.00
C LEU A 43 -24.87 16.71 -1.14
N PHE A 44 -24.47 16.33 -2.35
CA PHE A 44 -24.70 17.12 -3.56
C PHE A 44 -26.15 17.11 -4.06
N LEU A 45 -27.03 16.26 -3.50
CA LEU A 45 -28.48 16.36 -3.74
C LEU A 45 -29.08 17.58 -3.02
N GLY A 46 -28.45 18.06 -1.95
CA GLY A 46 -28.90 19.20 -1.14
C GLY A 46 -28.26 20.55 -1.51
N GLY A 47 -27.14 20.56 -2.23
CA GLY A 47 -26.45 21.79 -2.63
C GLY A 47 -25.32 21.54 -3.64
N LYS A 48 -25.18 22.44 -4.62
CA LYS A 48 -24.11 22.40 -5.64
C LYS A 48 -22.99 23.40 -5.32
N ARG A 49 -22.72 23.66 -4.05
CA ARG A 49 -21.74 24.67 -3.62
C ARG A 49 -20.84 24.09 -2.55
N LEU A 50 -19.64 24.65 -2.43
CA LEU A 50 -18.73 24.34 -1.34
C LEU A 50 -19.13 25.16 -0.09
N ASP A 51 -20.30 24.86 0.44
CA ASP A 51 -20.79 25.49 1.67
C ASP A 51 -20.15 24.88 2.92
N ASP A 52 -20.40 25.50 4.06
CA ASP A 52 -19.79 25.08 5.34
C ASP A 52 -20.24 23.66 5.73
N ALA A 53 -21.44 23.24 5.36
CA ALA A 53 -21.94 21.88 5.63
C ALA A 53 -21.19 20.81 4.83
N LEU A 54 -20.91 21.06 3.55
CA LEU A 54 -20.11 20.15 2.74
C LEU A 54 -18.65 20.08 3.25
N LEU A 55 -18.08 21.21 3.67
CA LEU A 55 -16.72 21.25 4.22
C LEU A 55 -16.60 20.50 5.55
N GLU A 56 -17.57 20.64 6.46
CA GLU A 56 -17.61 19.94 7.75
C GLU A 56 -17.74 18.41 7.57
N GLU A 57 -18.57 17.98 6.63
CA GLU A 57 -18.73 16.55 6.33
C GLU A 57 -17.48 15.97 5.64
N LEU A 58 -16.83 16.73 4.74
CA LEU A 58 -15.53 16.37 4.18
C LEU A 58 -14.46 16.25 5.27
N GLU A 59 -14.40 17.19 6.22
CA GLU A 59 -13.50 17.14 7.37
C GLU A 59 -13.70 15.85 8.17
N THR A 60 -14.95 15.57 8.55
CA THR A 60 -15.31 14.39 9.33
C THR A 60 -14.89 13.10 8.63
N ARG A 61 -15.10 13.00 7.31
CA ARG A 61 -14.70 11.84 6.50
C ARG A 61 -13.19 11.67 6.43
N LEU A 62 -12.44 12.74 6.21
CA LEU A 62 -10.98 12.70 6.15
C LEU A 62 -10.40 12.27 7.49
N LEU A 63 -10.94 12.76 8.60
CA LEU A 63 -10.55 12.36 9.95
C LEU A 63 -10.88 10.89 10.23
N MET A 64 -12.08 10.41 9.86
CA MET A 64 -12.44 8.99 9.99
C MET A 64 -11.61 8.07 9.11
N ALA A 65 -11.01 8.59 8.04
CA ALA A 65 -10.11 7.86 7.15
C ALA A 65 -8.64 7.93 7.59
N ASP A 66 -8.36 8.34 8.84
CA ASP A 66 -7.03 8.44 9.43
C ASP A 66 -6.07 9.42 8.70
N VAL A 67 -6.60 10.45 8.03
CA VAL A 67 -5.76 11.47 7.36
C VAL A 67 -5.03 12.36 8.38
N GLY A 68 -5.62 12.54 9.56
CA GLY A 68 -5.09 13.40 10.63
C GLY A 68 -5.47 14.87 10.46
N LEU A 69 -5.41 15.62 11.55
CA LEU A 69 -5.94 16.98 11.65
C LEU A 69 -5.24 17.98 10.72
N ASP A 70 -3.91 18.02 10.76
CA ASP A 70 -3.13 19.02 10.03
C ASP A 70 -3.23 18.81 8.50
N ALA A 71 -3.18 17.56 8.04
CA ALA A 71 -3.35 17.22 6.64
C ALA A 71 -4.78 17.53 6.17
N THR A 72 -5.79 17.20 6.98
CA THR A 72 -7.19 17.50 6.67
C THR A 72 -7.42 19.00 6.49
N ARG A 73 -6.95 19.83 7.43
CA ARG A 73 -7.05 21.29 7.32
C ARG A 73 -6.41 21.82 6.04
N ARG A 74 -5.20 21.37 5.75
CA ARG A 74 -4.48 21.78 4.54
C ARG A 74 -5.20 21.39 3.24
N ILE A 75 -5.87 20.25 3.23
CA ILE A 75 -6.71 19.80 2.11
C ILE A 75 -7.93 20.72 1.96
N LEU A 76 -8.67 20.98 3.05
CA LEU A 76 -9.90 21.80 3.00
C LEU A 76 -9.63 23.26 2.63
N ASP A 77 -8.51 23.81 3.09
CA ASP A 77 -8.04 25.15 2.71
C ASP A 77 -7.75 25.21 1.20
N GLY A 78 -7.05 24.19 0.66
CA GLY A 78 -6.77 24.07 -0.78
C GLY A 78 -8.04 23.95 -1.63
N LEU A 79 -9.00 23.14 -1.19
CA LEU A 79 -10.32 23.03 -1.82
C LEU A 79 -11.05 24.37 -1.86
N THR A 80 -11.05 25.08 -0.72
CA THR A 80 -11.68 26.39 -0.57
C THR A 80 -11.05 27.43 -1.50
N GLU A 81 -9.73 27.47 -1.58
CA GLU A 81 -8.97 28.39 -2.43
C GLU A 81 -9.23 28.12 -3.91
N ARG A 82 -9.24 26.84 -4.32
CA ARG A 82 -9.36 26.45 -5.73
C ARG A 82 -10.78 26.58 -6.27
N LEU A 83 -11.78 26.19 -5.49
CA LEU A 83 -13.16 26.07 -5.97
C LEU A 83 -14.06 27.22 -5.52
N GLY A 84 -13.63 28.02 -4.53
CA GLY A 84 -14.41 29.14 -4.00
C GLY A 84 -15.69 28.70 -3.26
N ARG A 85 -15.84 29.12 -1.99
CA ARG A 85 -17.01 28.75 -1.16
C ARG A 85 -18.38 29.05 -1.77
N LYS A 86 -18.46 30.00 -2.68
CA LYS A 86 -19.73 30.48 -3.25
C LYS A 86 -19.91 30.14 -4.72
N GLU A 87 -19.01 29.38 -5.34
CA GLU A 87 -19.16 29.01 -6.74
C GLU A 87 -19.92 27.68 -6.88
N PRO A 88 -20.68 27.49 -7.97
CA PRO A 88 -21.27 26.21 -8.27
C PRO A 88 -20.18 25.17 -8.54
N VAL A 89 -20.21 24.05 -7.82
CA VAL A 89 -19.29 22.92 -7.97
C VAL A 89 -20.06 21.64 -8.27
N THR A 90 -19.39 20.70 -8.93
CA THR A 90 -19.91 19.34 -9.14
C THR A 90 -19.17 18.35 -8.23
N PRO A 91 -19.76 17.19 -7.91
CA PRO A 91 -19.08 16.14 -7.16
C PRO A 91 -17.74 15.74 -7.79
N GLU A 92 -17.70 15.68 -9.12
CA GLU A 92 -16.49 15.31 -9.86
C GLU A 92 -15.40 16.37 -9.71
N ALA A 93 -15.76 17.66 -9.75
CA ALA A 93 -14.82 18.75 -9.56
C ALA A 93 -14.23 18.76 -8.14
N VAL A 94 -15.07 18.54 -7.11
CA VAL A 94 -14.59 18.42 -5.73
C VAL A 94 -13.70 17.20 -5.54
N MET A 95 -14.07 16.05 -6.09
CA MET A 95 -13.23 14.84 -6.02
C MET A 95 -11.90 15.00 -6.75
N ALA A 96 -11.88 15.69 -7.89
CA ALA A 96 -10.66 15.98 -8.62
C ALA A 96 -9.75 16.93 -7.82
N ALA A 97 -10.31 18.02 -7.29
CA ALA A 97 -9.56 18.96 -6.45
C ALA A 97 -9.00 18.28 -5.18
N LEU A 98 -9.81 17.41 -4.54
CA LEU A 98 -9.38 16.63 -3.37
C LEU A 98 -8.21 15.72 -3.73
N ALA A 99 -8.29 15.01 -4.86
CA ALA A 99 -7.21 14.15 -5.33
C ALA A 99 -5.92 14.93 -5.63
N ASP A 100 -6.03 16.11 -6.23
CA ASP A 100 -4.90 16.98 -6.50
C ASP A 100 -4.22 17.45 -5.21
N ASP A 101 -4.98 17.91 -4.22
CA ASP A 101 -4.44 18.43 -2.97
C ASP A 101 -3.78 17.30 -2.14
N MET A 102 -4.41 16.12 -2.09
CA MET A 102 -3.80 14.93 -1.49
C MET A 102 -2.51 14.51 -2.22
N THR A 103 -2.48 14.61 -3.54
CA THR A 103 -1.29 14.29 -4.34
C THR A 103 -0.16 15.28 -4.08
N ALA A 104 -0.48 16.58 -4.02
CA ALA A 104 0.47 17.65 -3.71
C ALA A 104 1.08 17.49 -2.31
N LEU A 105 0.29 17.03 -1.33
CA LEU A 105 0.78 16.71 0.02
C LEU A 105 1.79 15.55 0.03
N LEU A 106 1.55 14.51 -0.78
CA LEU A 106 2.42 13.33 -0.83
C LEU A 106 3.67 13.52 -1.69
N ALA A 107 3.63 14.42 -2.68
CA ALA A 107 4.69 14.60 -3.67
C ALA A 107 6.10 14.81 -3.07
N PRO A 108 6.31 15.62 -2.01
CA PRO A 108 7.64 15.79 -1.41
C PRO A 108 8.23 14.50 -0.84
N SER A 109 7.38 13.56 -0.40
CA SER A 109 7.78 12.28 0.18
C SER A 109 7.85 11.14 -0.84
N ALA A 110 7.47 11.38 -2.10
CA ALA A 110 7.45 10.38 -3.16
C ALA A 110 8.85 10.10 -3.76
N GLN A 111 9.81 9.80 -2.89
CA GLN A 111 11.19 9.49 -3.28
C GLN A 111 11.40 7.97 -3.37
N PRO A 112 11.75 7.41 -4.54
CA PRO A 112 12.03 6.00 -4.67
C PRO A 112 13.32 5.63 -3.93
N LEU A 113 13.35 4.43 -3.36
CA LEU A 113 14.59 3.87 -2.82
C LEU A 113 15.54 3.51 -3.98
N ASP A 114 16.61 4.28 -4.12
CA ASP A 114 17.70 4.00 -5.06
C ASP A 114 18.81 3.20 -4.37
N VAL A 115 19.07 2.00 -4.88
CA VAL A 115 20.10 1.07 -4.38
C VAL A 115 21.31 0.98 -5.30
N THR A 116 21.39 1.82 -6.34
CA THR A 116 22.45 1.79 -7.38
C THR A 116 23.73 2.54 -6.98
N THR A 117 23.95 2.71 -5.68
CA THR A 117 25.08 3.49 -5.14
C THR A 117 26.45 2.90 -5.51
N ALA A 118 27.45 3.77 -5.67
CA ALA A 118 28.83 3.36 -5.97
C ALA A 118 29.44 2.49 -4.85
N THR A 119 29.08 2.76 -3.58
CA THR A 119 29.53 1.98 -2.43
C THR A 119 28.69 0.71 -2.29
N LYS A 120 29.35 -0.44 -2.16
CA LYS A 120 28.72 -1.75 -1.94
C LYS A 120 29.29 -2.41 -0.68
N PRO A 121 28.47 -3.17 0.08
CA PRO A 121 27.05 -3.43 -0.13
C PRO A 121 26.16 -2.21 0.23
N PHE A 122 25.00 -2.09 -0.41
CA PHE A 122 23.95 -1.18 0.04
C PHE A 122 23.23 -1.80 1.24
N VAL A 123 23.23 -1.13 2.39
CA VAL A 123 22.71 -1.67 3.65
C VAL A 123 21.35 -1.07 3.97
N ILE A 124 20.33 -1.92 4.12
CA ILE A 124 18.97 -1.54 4.56
C ILE A 124 18.76 -2.03 5.99
N LEU A 125 18.66 -1.10 6.94
CA LEU A 125 18.23 -1.41 8.31
C LEU A 125 16.71 -1.23 8.41
N VAL A 126 16.00 -2.31 8.76
CA VAL A 126 14.54 -2.28 8.94
C VAL A 126 14.21 -2.19 10.44
N VAL A 127 13.56 -1.11 10.84
CA VAL A 127 13.18 -0.83 12.23
C VAL A 127 11.66 -0.71 12.38
N GLY A 128 11.16 -0.85 13.61
CA GLY A 128 9.74 -0.69 13.95
C GLY A 128 9.25 -1.65 15.03
N ILE A 129 8.02 -1.47 15.48
CA ILE A 129 7.41 -2.27 16.55
C ILE A 129 7.04 -3.70 16.12
N ASN A 130 6.70 -4.55 17.08
CA ASN A 130 6.21 -5.90 16.81
C ASN A 130 4.86 -5.86 16.08
N GLY A 131 4.64 -6.80 15.17
CA GLY A 131 3.39 -6.87 14.38
C GLY A 131 3.31 -5.92 13.18
N ALA A 132 4.19 -4.92 13.05
CA ALA A 132 4.19 -3.95 11.93
C ALA A 132 4.59 -4.54 10.55
N GLY A 133 4.81 -5.86 10.46
CA GLY A 133 5.12 -6.53 9.19
C GLY A 133 6.59 -6.47 8.74
N LYS A 134 7.54 -6.09 9.60
CA LYS A 134 8.98 -5.96 9.28
C LYS A 134 9.56 -7.17 8.53
N THR A 135 9.48 -8.37 9.10
CA THR A 135 10.05 -9.59 8.51
C THR A 135 9.41 -9.93 7.17
N THR A 136 8.09 -9.75 7.06
CA THR A 136 7.37 -9.93 5.80
C THR A 136 7.83 -8.93 4.73
N THR A 137 8.07 -7.66 5.11
CA THR A 137 8.59 -6.63 4.21
C THR A 137 10.03 -6.95 3.79
N ILE A 138 10.89 -7.41 4.70
CA ILE A 138 12.25 -7.87 4.37
C ILE A 138 12.21 -8.98 3.31
N GLY A 139 11.36 -9.99 3.49
CA GLY A 139 11.19 -11.07 2.52
C GLY A 139 10.70 -10.61 1.15
N LYS A 140 9.75 -9.66 1.11
CA LYS A 140 9.27 -9.04 -0.14
C LYS A 140 10.36 -8.22 -0.84
N LEU A 141 11.16 -7.46 -0.09
CA LEU A 141 12.28 -6.70 -0.62
C LEU A 141 13.38 -7.63 -1.16
N ALA A 142 13.71 -8.70 -0.44
CA ALA A 142 14.67 -9.71 -0.89
C ALA A 142 14.23 -10.34 -2.21
N HIS A 143 12.95 -10.73 -2.32
CA HIS A 143 12.37 -11.24 -3.55
C HIS A 143 12.49 -10.23 -4.70
N ARG A 144 12.12 -8.96 -4.45
CA ARG A 144 12.15 -7.89 -5.45
C ARG A 144 13.57 -7.61 -5.95
N PHE A 145 14.56 -7.49 -5.05
CA PHE A 145 15.92 -7.18 -5.46
C PHE A 145 16.60 -8.36 -6.16
N LYS A 146 16.32 -9.59 -5.71
CA LYS A 146 16.79 -10.80 -6.41
C LYS A 146 16.19 -10.89 -7.82
N SER A 147 14.89 -10.64 -7.97
CA SER A 147 14.23 -10.69 -9.30
C SER A 147 14.67 -9.57 -10.25
N THR A 148 15.24 -8.48 -9.72
CA THR A 148 15.89 -7.42 -10.53
C THR A 148 17.40 -7.61 -10.69
N GLY A 149 17.93 -8.79 -10.35
CA GLY A 149 19.32 -9.17 -10.64
C GLY A 149 20.36 -8.77 -9.58
N HIS A 150 19.94 -8.28 -8.40
CA HIS A 150 20.87 -7.96 -7.32
C HIS A 150 21.23 -9.21 -6.51
N SER A 151 22.49 -9.32 -6.09
CA SER A 151 22.89 -10.24 -5.02
C SER A 151 22.38 -9.71 -3.68
N VAL A 152 21.64 -10.53 -2.94
CA VAL A 152 21.04 -10.15 -1.65
C VAL A 152 21.60 -11.06 -0.56
N MET A 153 21.78 -10.51 0.65
CA MET A 153 22.04 -11.26 1.89
C MET A 153 21.16 -10.67 2.99
N LEU A 154 20.65 -11.52 3.88
CA LEU A 154 19.86 -11.11 5.04
C LEU A 154 20.69 -11.27 6.32
N ALA A 155 20.51 -10.37 7.27
CA ALA A 155 21.12 -10.45 8.59
C ALA A 155 20.02 -10.47 9.66
N ALA A 156 20.02 -11.49 10.51
CA ALA A 156 19.04 -11.66 11.58
C ALA A 156 19.43 -10.81 12.80
N GLY A 157 19.06 -9.53 12.77
CA GLY A 157 19.33 -8.57 13.86
C GLY A 157 18.32 -8.57 15.01
N ASP A 158 17.16 -9.25 14.87
CA ASP A 158 16.19 -9.42 15.98
C ASP A 158 16.58 -10.67 16.79
N THR A 159 17.68 -10.58 17.56
CA THR A 159 18.27 -11.70 18.32
C THR A 159 17.53 -12.05 19.61
N PHE A 160 16.67 -11.16 20.09
CA PHE A 160 15.87 -11.37 21.29
C PHE A 160 14.72 -12.37 21.05
N ARG A 161 14.20 -12.41 19.82
CA ARG A 161 13.03 -13.24 19.47
C ARG A 161 13.48 -14.39 18.58
N ALA A 162 13.67 -15.58 19.15
CA ALA A 162 14.04 -16.79 18.41
C ALA A 162 13.15 -17.01 17.16
N ALA A 163 11.83 -16.86 17.30
CA ALA A 163 10.88 -16.99 16.20
C ALA A 163 11.09 -15.96 15.07
N ALA A 164 11.66 -14.78 15.35
CA ALA A 164 11.96 -13.80 14.32
C ALA A 164 13.15 -14.23 13.45
N VAL A 165 14.17 -14.85 14.07
CA VAL A 165 15.31 -15.45 13.37
C VAL A 165 14.84 -16.59 12.47
N GLU A 166 14.06 -17.54 12.99
CA GLU A 166 13.51 -18.67 12.23
C GLU A 166 12.62 -18.21 11.06
N GLN A 167 11.79 -17.19 11.29
CA GLN A 167 10.95 -16.61 10.25
C GLN A 167 11.79 -15.98 9.14
N LEU A 168 12.87 -15.26 9.49
CA LEU A 168 13.77 -14.66 8.51
C LEU A 168 14.52 -15.73 7.71
N GLN A 169 14.98 -16.81 8.37
CA GLN A 169 15.59 -17.97 7.71
C GLN A 169 14.64 -18.62 6.71
N THR A 170 13.36 -18.78 7.08
CA THR A 170 12.31 -19.31 6.18
C THR A 170 12.13 -18.42 4.94
N TRP A 171 12.13 -17.10 5.12
CA TRP A 171 12.08 -16.15 4.00
C TRP A 171 13.34 -16.18 3.13
N GLY A 172 14.51 -16.36 3.74
CA GLY A 172 15.78 -16.57 3.04
C GLY A 172 15.73 -17.81 2.17
N ALA A 173 15.37 -18.96 2.74
CA ALA A 173 15.22 -20.22 2.02
C ALA A 173 14.20 -20.12 0.87
N ARG A 174 13.03 -19.50 1.11
CA ARG A 174 11.99 -19.32 0.09
C ARG A 174 12.46 -18.49 -1.11
N ASN A 175 13.37 -17.54 -0.89
CA ASN A 175 13.92 -16.70 -1.95
C ASN A 175 15.29 -17.17 -2.42
N ASP A 176 15.84 -18.26 -1.87
CA ASP A 176 17.21 -18.70 -2.10
C ASP A 176 18.23 -17.55 -1.87
N VAL A 177 18.13 -16.95 -0.68
CA VAL A 177 18.95 -15.83 -0.23
C VAL A 177 19.67 -16.23 1.07
N PRO A 178 21.00 -16.05 1.17
CA PRO A 178 21.75 -16.40 2.38
C PRO A 178 21.30 -15.56 3.58
N VAL A 179 21.23 -16.18 4.74
CA VAL A 179 20.86 -15.54 6.02
C VAL A 179 21.98 -15.74 7.04
N VAL A 180 22.53 -14.63 7.52
CA VAL A 180 23.48 -14.61 8.64
C VAL A 180 22.70 -14.48 9.93
N ALA A 181 22.87 -15.43 10.86
CA ALA A 181 22.22 -15.44 12.17
C ALA A 181 23.17 -15.96 13.25
N GLN A 182 23.01 -15.44 14.47
CA GLN A 182 23.67 -15.95 15.68
C GLN A 182 22.66 -16.73 16.54
N HIS A 183 23.17 -17.38 17.59
CA HIS A 183 22.35 -18.08 18.58
C HIS A 183 21.51 -17.06 19.36
N THR A 184 20.28 -17.43 19.75
CA THR A 184 19.33 -16.55 20.44
C THR A 184 19.94 -15.95 21.71
N GLY A 185 19.81 -14.63 21.91
CA GLY A 185 20.28 -13.94 23.13
C GLY A 185 21.68 -13.33 23.09
N ALA A 186 22.29 -13.20 21.90
CA ALA A 186 23.50 -12.40 21.66
C ALA A 186 23.21 -10.90 21.49
#